data_AF-A0A6N8Z986-F1
#
_entry.id   AF-A0A6N8Z986-F1
#
_cell.length_a   1.000
_cell.length_b   1.000
_cell.length_c   1.000
_cell.angle_alpha   90.00
_cell.angle_beta   90.00
_cell.angle_gamma   90.00
#
_symmetry.space_group_name_H-M   'P 1'
#
loop_
_entity.id
_entity.type
_entity.pdbx_description
1 polymer ?
#
loop_
_entity_poly.entity_id
_entity_poly.type
_entity_poly.pdbx_seq_one_letter_code
_entity_poly.pdbx_strand_id
1 'polypeptide(L)' 'MYELNCRRCGSWELLELARLAGGDHTVYRCRDCGFLFSPPDEASASARGPGIEPSPLRRRYGA' A
#
# COMPACT_ATOMS: atom_id res chain seq x y z
N MET A 1 -5.35 -12.10 15.68
CA MET A 1 -5.05 -10.66 15.89
C MET A 1 -3.84 -10.36 15.02
N TYR A 2 -4.03 -9.67 13.90
CA TYR A 2 -2.90 -9.22 13.09
C TYR A 2 -2.43 -7.87 13.66
N GLU A 3 -1.17 -7.82 14.10
CA GLU A 3 -0.59 -6.62 14.70
C GLU A 3 0.00 -5.73 13.59
N LEU A 4 -0.46 -4.49 13.51
CA LEU A 4 -0.01 -3.53 12.50
C LEU A 4 1.30 -2.88 12.95
N ASN A 5 2.41 -3.20 12.28
CA ASN A 5 3.71 -2.60 12.55
C ASN A 5 4.42 -2.11 11.27
N CYS A 6 5.42 -1.24 11.44
CA CYS A 6 6.18 -0.71 10.32
C CYS A 6 7.00 -1.82 9.64
N ARG A 7 6.76 -2.05 8.35
CA ARG A 7 7.47 -3.06 7.54
C ARG A 7 8.96 -2.77 7.33
N ARG A 8 9.42 -1.55 7.64
CA ARG A 8 10.81 -1.11 7.44
C ARG A 8 11.67 -1.18 8.70
N CYS A 9 11.14 -0.72 9.83
CA CYS A 9 11.88 -0.64 11.10
C CYS A 9 11.27 -1.50 12.22
N GLY A 10 10.08 -2.07 12.01
CA GLY A 10 9.36 -2.84 13.02
C GLY A 10 8.67 -1.99 14.11
N SER A 11 8.73 -0.66 14.02
CA SER A 11 8.09 0.22 15.01
C SER A 11 6.56 0.12 14.98
N TRP A 12 5.97 0.26 16.16
CA TRP A 12 4.53 0.21 16.42
C TRP A 12 3.90 1.61 16.43
N GLU A 13 4.74 2.65 16.40
CA GLU A 13 4.29 4.03 16.34
C GLU A 13 3.89 4.41 14.92
N LEU A 14 2.64 4.07 14.57
CA LEU A 14 2.04 4.34 13.27
C LEU A 14 1.03 5.48 13.38
N LEU A 15 1.04 6.37 12.39
CA LEU A 15 0.11 7.48 12.23
C LEU A 15 -0.77 7.22 11.01
N GLU A 16 -2.08 7.14 11.22
CA GLU A 16 -3.06 7.12 10.14
C GLU A 16 -3.13 8.52 9.49
N LEU A 17 -2.83 8.60 8.19
CA LEU A 17 -2.80 9.89 7.48
C LEU A 17 -4.11 10.20 6.77
N ALA A 18 -4.69 9.20 6.11
CA ALA A 18 -5.89 9.37 5.32
C ALA A 18 -6.63 8.06 5.22
N ARG A 19 -7.94 8.13 5.44
CA ARG A 19 -8.92 7.15 5.01
C ARG A 19 -9.63 7.76 3.81
N LEU A 20 -9.38 7.24 2.61
CA LEU A 20 -10.08 7.71 1.43
C LEU A 20 -11.56 7.34 1.55
N ALA A 21 -12.44 8.35 1.55
CA ALA A 21 -13.88 8.15 1.47
C ALA A 21 -14.21 7.56 0.09
N GLY A 22 -14.33 6.23 0.01
CA GLY A 22 -14.64 5.51 -1.24
C GLY A 22 -13.81 4.26 -1.50
N GLY A 23 -12.78 3.99 -0.69
CA GLY A 23 -12.06 2.72 -0.73
C GLY A 23 -11.34 2.48 0.58
N ASP A 24 -11.43 1.25 1.09
CA ASP A 24 -10.88 0.77 2.37
C ASP A 24 -9.33 0.76 2.41
N HIS A 25 -8.68 1.63 1.65
CA HIS A 25 -7.25 1.81 1.66
C HIS A 25 -6.89 2.88 2.69
N THR A 26 -6.46 2.42 3.86
CA THR A 26 -5.94 3.29 4.91
C THR A 26 -4.42 3.42 4.74
N VAL A 27 -3.93 4.66 4.65
CA VAL A 27 -2.48 4.94 4.53
C VAL A 27 -1.90 5.23 5.91
N TYR A 28 -0.86 4.48 6.27
CA TYR A 28 -0.12 4.65 7.52
C TYR A 28 1.27 5.22 7.29
N ARG A 29 1.72 6.03 8.24
CA ARG A 29 3.08 6.56 8.33
C ARG A 29 3.74 6.12 9.62
N CYS A 30 4.93 5.55 9.54
CA CYS A 30 5.75 5.31 10.72
C CYS A 30 6.26 6.64 11.29
N ARG A 31 6.07 6.90 12.58
CA ARG A 31 6.59 8.10 13.25
C ARG A 31 8.11 8.07 13.39
N ASP A 32 8.67 6.89 13.61
CA ASP A 32 10.11 6.70 13.82
C ASP A 32 10.93 6.88 12.53
N CYS A 33 10.71 6.03 11.53
CA CYS A 33 11.47 6.07 10.27
C CYS A 33 10.82 6.88 9.13
N GLY A 34 9.61 7.41 9.34
CA GLY A 34 8.87 8.17 8.33
C GLY A 34 8.29 7.35 7.18
N PHE A 35 8.43 6.02 7.19
CA PHE A 35 8.01 5.15 6.09
C PHE A 35 6.49 5.13 5.92
N LEU A 36 6.02 5.28 4.68
CA LEU A 36 4.62 5.25 4.30
C LEU A 36 4.25 3.89 3.72
N PHE A 37 3.17 3.29 4.20
CA PHE A 37 2.66 2.03 3.67
C PHE A 37 1.14 1.91 3.86
N SER A 38 0.52 1.09 3.02
CA SER A 38 -0.89 0.72 3.14
C SER A 38 -0.94 -0.78 3.43
N PRO A 39 -1.44 -1.22 4.59
CA PRO A 39 -1.62 -2.64 4.85
C PRO A 39 -2.69 -3.20 3.90
N PRO A 40 -2.58 -4.49 3.55
CA PRO A 40 -3.67 -5.18 2.90
C PRO A 40 -4.86 -5.20 3.86
N ASP A 41 -5.95 -4.58 3.46
CA ASP A 41 -7.17 -4.53 4.22
C ASP A 41 -7.77 -5.94 4.36
N GLU A 42 -8.16 -6.36 5.58
CA GLU A 42 -8.73 -7.69 5.84
C GLU A 42 -10.07 -7.90 5.09
N ALA A 43 -10.80 -6.84 4.74
CA ALA A 43 -12.01 -6.94 3.92
C ALA A 43 -11.70 -7.04 2.41
N SER A 44 -10.51 -6.63 1.98
CA SER A 44 -10.05 -6.70 0.58
C SER A 44 -9.37 -8.02 0.19
N ALA A 45 -9.40 -9.06 1.04
CA ALA A 45 -8.98 -10.41 0.63
C ALA A 45 -9.84 -10.99 -0.51
N SER A 46 -10.99 -10.38 -0.82
CA SER A 46 -11.83 -10.73 -1.98
C SER A 46 -11.50 -9.96 -3.27
N ALA A 47 -10.61 -8.96 -3.21
CA ALA A 47 -10.21 -8.17 -4.38
C ALA A 47 -8.76 -8.48 -4.77
N ARG A 48 -8.52 -9.72 -5.24
CA ARG A 48 -7.39 -9.99 -6.15
C ARG A 48 -7.63 -9.25 -7.47
N GLY A 49 -7.45 -7.94 -7.47
CA GLY A 49 -7.08 -7.23 -8.69
C GLY A 49 -5.66 -7.65 -9.03
N PRO A 50 -5.38 -8.21 -10.22
CA PRO A 50 -4.01 -8.49 -10.62
C PRO A 50 -3.23 -7.19 -10.57
N GLY A 51 -2.03 -7.26 -9.99
CA GLY A 51 -1.09 -6.15 -9.94
C GLY A 51 -1.01 -5.47 -11.29
N ILE A 52 -1.00 -4.14 -11.27
CA ILE A 52 -0.50 -3.37 -12.40
C ILE A 52 0.98 -3.75 -12.52
N GLU A 53 1.21 -4.82 -13.28
CA GLU A 53 2.48 -5.08 -13.91
C GLU A 53 2.83 -3.77 -14.64
N PRO A 54 4.01 -3.17 -14.42
CA PRO A 54 4.43 -2.05 -15.23
C PRO A 54 4.56 -2.57 -16.65
N SER A 55 3.50 -2.36 -17.46
CA SER A 55 3.50 -2.73 -18.87
C SER A 55 4.77 -2.17 -19.49
N PRO A 56 5.69 -3.00 -20.03
CA PRO A 56 6.77 -2.48 -20.83
C PRO A 56 6.11 -1.85 -22.06
N LEU A 57 6.11 -0.51 -22.10
CA LEU A 57 5.70 0.29 -23.25
C LEU A 57 6.39 -0.29 -24.50
N ARG A 58 5.65 -1.10 -25.27
CA ARG A 58 6.04 -1.54 -26.60
C ARG A 58 6.14 -0.30 -27.48
N ARG A 59 7.33 0.29 -27.57
CA ARG A 59 7.69 1.21 -28.64
C ARG A 59 7.85 0.41 -29.92
N ARG A 60 6.85 0.46 -30.79
CA ARG A 60 6.96 0.04 -32.19
C ARG A 60 6.60 1.23 -33.07
N TYR A 61 7.64 1.92 -33.54
CA TYR A 61 7.69 2.80 -34.72
C TYR A 61 9.13 2.57 -35.23
N GLY A 62 9.40 1.96 -36.38
CA GLY A 62 8.94 2.35 -37.71
C GLY A 62 10.09 3.12 -38.37
N ALA A 63 10.97 2.41 -39.09
CA ALA A 63 11.93 2.95 -40.05
C ALA A 63 12.23 1.85 -41.08
#